data_AF-A0A7J2YTF5-F1
#
_entry.id   AF-A0A7J2YTF5-F1
#
_cell.length_a   1.000
_cell.length_b   1.000
_cell.length_c   1.000
_cell.angle_alpha   90.00
_cell.angle_beta   90.00
_cell.angle_gamma   90.00
#
_symmetry.space_group_name_H-M   'P 1'
#
loop_
_entity.id
_entity.type
_entity.pdbx_description
1 polymer ?
#
loop_
_entity_poly.entity_id
_entity_poly.type
_entity_poly.pdbx_seq_one_letter_code
_entity_poly.pdbx_strand_id
1 'polypeptide(L)'
;MQDEDRLVTFVTKADGSKQPFDSEKVVQTCLRMGADREVAVQVARQIENRLYEGITTQKILQIIFVLMRKNKPAVQHLFDLRRGISLMEPKPEFEAFVRVLLVHSGFQVEPNTILKGLCGEHEADAIATKDGLIYFVEVKHHVNYHALTGLDESRIARAIIEDVTEGYAHQRTAIKIDRAMIITNTRYSEHAVIYGRCRGIVQVGWDTPEGFGLRETVEQYKLYPLSCLRGVSTEVRLRLVEVGIVLIKQLLEQDQSYLQRATGLPQQTVLSIMEKAKHTTETLWR
;
A
#
# COMPACT_ATOMS: atom_id res chain seq x y z
N MET A 1 13.01 -45.17 4.15
CA MET A 1 14.12 -45.10 3.18
C MET A 1 13.54 -44.66 1.85
N GLN A 2 13.56 -43.35 1.62
CA GLN A 2 13.52 -42.62 0.35
C GLN A 2 13.35 -41.14 0.75
N ASP A 3 14.40 -40.56 1.33
CA ASP A 3 14.61 -39.12 1.20
C ASP A 3 15.00 -38.94 -0.27
N GLU A 4 13.99 -38.76 -1.12
CA GLU A 4 14.23 -38.25 -2.46
C GLU A 4 14.75 -36.83 -2.29
N ASP A 5 16.00 -36.67 -2.71
CA ASP A 5 16.72 -35.42 -2.92
C ASP A 5 15.90 -34.54 -3.88
N ARG A 6 14.84 -33.90 -3.38
CA ARG A 6 14.06 -32.92 -4.12
C ARG A 6 14.98 -31.73 -4.34
N LEU A 7 15.58 -31.69 -5.53
CA LEU A 7 16.32 -30.55 -6.06
C LEU A 7 15.58 -29.26 -5.69
N VAL A 8 16.17 -28.49 -4.78
CA VAL A 8 15.64 -27.19 -4.38
C VAL A 8 15.66 -26.30 -5.61
N THR A 9 14.47 -25.98 -6.14
CA THR A 9 14.36 -25.08 -7.28
C THR A 9 14.47 -23.64 -6.80
N PHE A 10 15.38 -22.87 -7.38
CA PHE A 10 15.52 -21.46 -7.07
C PHE A 10 14.66 -20.60 -8.00
N VAL A 11 14.07 -19.55 -7.43
CA VAL A 11 13.27 -18.56 -8.13
C VAL A 11 13.96 -17.21 -8.13
N THR A 12 13.78 -16.45 -9.20
CA THR A 12 14.41 -15.14 -9.39
C THR A 12 13.46 -14.03 -8.96
N LYS A 13 13.86 -13.22 -7.98
CA LYS A 13 13.13 -12.02 -7.53
C LYS A 13 13.28 -10.89 -8.56
N ALA A 14 12.50 -9.83 -8.37
CA ALA A 14 12.54 -8.65 -9.23
C ALA A 14 13.88 -7.88 -9.18
N ASP A 15 14.64 -8.00 -8.09
CA ASP A 15 15.99 -7.43 -7.96
C ASP A 15 17.09 -8.34 -8.56
N GLY A 16 16.71 -9.45 -9.20
CA GLY A 16 17.63 -10.44 -9.76
C GLY A 16 18.19 -11.44 -8.74
N SER A 17 17.97 -11.23 -7.44
CA SER A 17 18.41 -12.18 -6.42
C SER A 17 17.64 -13.49 -6.50
N LYS A 18 18.31 -14.61 -6.15
CA LYS A 18 17.70 -15.94 -6.12
C LYS A 18 17.32 -16.31 -4.70
N GLN A 19 16.24 -17.08 -4.55
CA GLN A 19 15.85 -17.73 -3.30
C GLN A 19 15.25 -19.10 -3.59
N PRO A 20 15.25 -20.04 -2.63
CA PRO A 20 14.47 -21.27 -2.73
C PRO A 20 12.99 -20.98 -2.98
N PHE A 21 12.34 -21.80 -3.81
CA PHE A 21 10.90 -21.79 -3.90
C PHE A 21 10.27 -22.16 -2.55
N ASP A 22 9.19 -21.47 -2.21
CA ASP A 22 8.46 -21.64 -0.97
C ASP A 22 6.97 -21.72 -1.31
N SER A 23 6.40 -22.92 -1.19
CA SER A 23 5.00 -23.20 -1.51
C SER A 23 4.05 -22.49 -0.55
N GLU A 24 4.45 -22.23 0.69
CA GLU A 24 3.63 -21.53 1.66
C GLU A 24 3.41 -20.07 1.22
N LYS A 25 4.39 -19.42 0.57
CA LYS A 25 4.18 -18.09 -0.03
C LYS A 25 3.09 -18.10 -1.10
N VAL A 26 2.95 -19.19 -1.86
CA VAL A 26 1.85 -19.35 -2.82
C VAL A 26 0.52 -19.52 -2.10
N VAL A 27 0.47 -20.40 -1.10
CA VAL A 27 -0.74 -20.63 -0.29
C VAL A 27 -1.22 -19.32 0.33
N GLN A 28 -0.35 -18.60 1.02
CA GLN A 28 -0.66 -17.31 1.65
C GLN A 28 -1.12 -16.27 0.63
N THR A 29 -0.56 -16.28 -0.58
CA THR A 29 -1.01 -15.37 -1.65
C THR A 29 -2.43 -15.71 -2.11
N CYS A 30 -2.75 -16.99 -2.27
CA CYS A 30 -4.09 -17.43 -2.65
C CYS A 30 -5.14 -17.14 -1.56
N LEU A 31 -4.80 -17.37 -0.28
CA LEU A 31 -5.66 -17.06 0.86
C LEU A 31 -5.99 -15.56 0.91
N ARG A 32 -4.99 -14.69 0.70
CA ARG A 32 -5.21 -13.23 0.57
C ARG A 32 -6.09 -12.84 -0.61
N MET A 33 -6.17 -13.70 -1.62
CA MET A 33 -7.07 -13.56 -2.77
C MET A 33 -8.40 -14.30 -2.55
N GLY A 34 -8.79 -14.54 -1.30
CA GLY A 34 -10.10 -15.10 -0.93
C GLY A 34 -10.28 -16.59 -1.24
N ALA A 35 -9.20 -17.33 -1.51
CA ALA A 35 -9.24 -18.79 -1.59
C ALA A 35 -9.47 -19.40 -0.20
N ASP A 36 -10.16 -20.54 -0.15
CA ASP A 36 -10.00 -21.43 1.00
C ASP A 36 -8.64 -22.14 0.94
N ARG A 37 -8.27 -22.78 2.05
CA ARG A 37 -6.97 -23.44 2.16
C ARG A 37 -6.83 -24.63 1.20
N GLU A 38 -7.91 -25.31 0.87
CA GLU A 38 -7.88 -26.45 -0.04
C GLU A 38 -7.51 -26.00 -1.46
N VAL A 39 -8.21 -24.99 -1.99
CA VAL A 39 -7.92 -24.36 -3.27
C VAL A 39 -6.52 -23.78 -3.29
N ALA A 40 -6.09 -23.11 -2.21
CA ALA A 40 -4.75 -22.54 -2.11
C ALA A 40 -3.64 -23.60 -2.23
N VAL A 41 -3.79 -24.74 -1.55
CA VAL A 41 -2.86 -25.88 -1.64
C VAL A 41 -2.89 -26.51 -3.03
N GLN A 42 -4.07 -26.65 -3.65
CA GLN A 42 -4.17 -27.15 -5.03
C GLN A 42 -3.44 -26.23 -6.03
N VAL A 43 -3.57 -24.91 -5.88
CA VAL A 43 -2.84 -23.94 -6.71
C VAL A 43 -1.33 -24.06 -6.50
N ALA A 44 -0.87 -24.21 -5.25
CA ALA A 44 0.55 -24.41 -4.96
C ALA A 44 1.11 -25.66 -5.66
N ARG A 45 0.42 -26.79 -5.59
CA ARG A 45 0.81 -28.02 -6.32
C ARG A 45 0.85 -27.82 -7.84
N GLN A 46 -0.10 -27.09 -8.41
CA GLN A 46 -0.09 -26.79 -9.85
C GLN A 46 1.09 -25.88 -10.25
N ILE A 47 1.56 -25.02 -9.35
CA ILE A 47 2.76 -24.22 -9.58
C ILE A 47 4.01 -25.06 -9.48
N GLU A 48 4.12 -25.94 -8.47
CA GLU A 48 5.23 -26.88 -8.31
C GLU A 48 5.45 -27.69 -9.59
N ASN A 49 4.38 -28.20 -10.21
CA ASN A 49 4.44 -28.94 -11.47
C ASN A 49 4.87 -28.10 -12.70
N ARG A 50 4.95 -26.77 -12.55
CA ARG A 50 5.36 -25.81 -13.60
C ARG A 50 6.66 -25.10 -13.25
N LEU A 51 7.30 -25.46 -12.13
CA LEU A 51 8.56 -24.85 -11.73
C LEU A 51 9.67 -25.26 -12.67
N TYR A 52 10.59 -24.32 -12.87
CA TYR A 52 11.86 -24.54 -13.54
C TYR A 52 12.88 -23.58 -12.91
N GLU A 53 14.15 -23.97 -12.96
CA GLU A 53 15.23 -23.21 -12.34
C GLU A 53 15.27 -21.76 -12.89
N GLY A 54 15.28 -20.79 -11.97
CA GLY A 54 15.32 -19.38 -12.30
C GLY A 54 13.98 -18.76 -12.74
N ILE A 55 12.85 -19.48 -12.67
CA ILE A 55 11.52 -18.89 -12.90
C ILE A 55 11.34 -17.63 -12.05
N THR A 56 10.81 -16.56 -12.64
CA THR A 56 10.68 -15.29 -11.92
C THR A 56 9.48 -15.32 -10.96
N THR A 57 9.61 -14.63 -9.83
CA THR A 57 8.48 -14.46 -8.88
C THR A 57 7.30 -13.76 -9.55
N GLN A 58 7.55 -12.89 -10.53
CA GLN A 58 6.50 -12.26 -11.34
C GLN A 58 5.75 -13.28 -12.20
N LYS A 59 6.45 -14.24 -12.82
CA LYS A 59 5.81 -15.30 -13.61
C LYS A 59 4.98 -16.22 -12.73
N ILE A 60 5.48 -16.58 -11.56
CA ILE A 60 4.73 -17.34 -10.55
C ILE A 60 3.44 -16.59 -10.18
N LEU A 61 3.53 -15.29 -9.87
CA LEU A 61 2.36 -14.48 -9.55
C LEU A 61 1.35 -14.45 -10.71
N GLN A 62 1.80 -14.31 -11.96
CA GLN A 62 0.90 -14.39 -13.12
C GLN A 62 0.16 -15.73 -13.21
N ILE A 63 0.85 -16.84 -12.95
CA ILE A 63 0.25 -18.18 -12.92
C ILE A 63 -0.78 -18.27 -11.79
N ILE A 64 -0.48 -17.77 -10.59
CA ILE A 64 -1.44 -17.69 -9.47
C ILE A 64 -2.72 -17.00 -9.92
N PHE A 65 -2.62 -15.81 -10.51
CA PHE A 65 -3.80 -15.06 -10.97
C PHE A 65 -4.62 -15.83 -12.02
N VAL A 66 -3.97 -16.55 -12.94
CA VAL A 66 -4.67 -17.36 -13.95
C VAL A 66 -5.44 -18.51 -13.29
N LEU A 67 -4.82 -19.21 -12.33
CA LEU A 67 -5.44 -20.32 -11.63
C LEU A 67 -6.55 -19.85 -10.67
N MET A 68 -6.33 -18.73 -10.00
CA MET A 68 -7.31 -18.14 -9.08
C MET A 68 -8.57 -17.67 -9.79
N ARG A 69 -8.47 -17.09 -10.99
CA ARG A 69 -9.67 -16.67 -11.76
C ARG A 69 -10.62 -17.82 -12.10
N LYS A 70 -10.10 -19.05 -12.24
CA LYS A 70 -10.93 -20.23 -12.49
C LYS A 70 -11.77 -20.61 -11.28
N ASN A 71 -11.25 -20.39 -10.08
CA ASN A 71 -11.91 -20.75 -8.81
C ASN A 71 -12.71 -19.57 -8.22
N LYS A 72 -12.26 -18.33 -8.47
CA LYS A 72 -12.81 -17.08 -7.96
C LYS A 72 -12.86 -16.06 -9.12
N PRO A 73 -13.93 -16.05 -9.94
CA PRO A 73 -14.04 -15.18 -11.11
C PRO A 73 -13.78 -13.70 -10.81
N ALA A 74 -14.22 -13.21 -9.65
CA ALA A 74 -14.00 -11.84 -9.17
C ALA A 74 -12.53 -11.37 -9.19
N VAL A 75 -11.56 -12.28 -9.03
CA VAL A 75 -10.12 -12.00 -9.13
C VAL A 75 -9.74 -11.37 -10.48
N GLN A 76 -10.54 -11.58 -11.53
CA GLN A 76 -10.31 -10.97 -12.84
C GLN A 76 -10.35 -9.44 -12.81
N HIS A 77 -11.09 -8.87 -11.85
CA HIS A 77 -11.24 -7.43 -11.68
C HIS A 77 -10.14 -6.82 -10.81
N LEU A 78 -9.17 -7.59 -10.32
CA LEU A 78 -8.15 -7.11 -9.37
C LEU A 78 -6.72 -7.17 -9.92
N PHE A 79 -5.97 -6.10 -9.71
CA PHE A 79 -4.51 -6.19 -9.63
C PHE A 79 -4.07 -6.78 -8.29
N ASP A 80 -2.84 -7.28 -8.21
CA ASP A 80 -2.24 -7.52 -6.89
C ASP A 80 -2.12 -6.19 -6.13
N LEU A 81 -2.17 -6.25 -4.80
CA LEU A 81 -2.20 -5.05 -3.98
C LEU A 81 -1.00 -4.13 -4.23
N ARG A 82 0.21 -4.70 -4.38
CA ARG A 82 1.43 -3.93 -4.58
C ARG A 82 1.40 -3.14 -5.88
N ARG A 83 0.95 -3.78 -6.96
CA ARG A 83 0.71 -3.12 -8.24
C ARG A 83 -0.45 -2.12 -8.17
N GLY A 84 -1.54 -2.43 -7.48
CA GLY A 84 -2.66 -1.51 -7.32
C GLY A 84 -2.21 -0.19 -6.68
N ILE A 85 -1.47 -0.26 -5.58
CA ILE A 85 -0.93 0.94 -4.92
C ILE A 85 0.09 1.67 -5.80
N SER A 86 0.93 0.96 -6.55
CA SER A 86 1.90 1.61 -7.46
C SER A 86 1.26 2.33 -8.65
N LEU A 87 0.00 2.03 -8.98
CA LEU A 87 -0.76 2.71 -10.04
C LEU A 87 -1.43 3.99 -9.57
N MET A 88 -1.39 4.30 -8.28
CA MET A 88 -1.93 5.55 -7.76
C MET A 88 -1.11 6.75 -8.24
N GLU A 89 -1.77 7.89 -8.41
CA GLU A 89 -1.05 9.16 -8.50
C GLU A 89 -0.45 9.51 -7.13
N PRO A 90 0.80 10.01 -7.06
CA PRO A 90 1.41 10.42 -5.79
C PRO A 90 0.54 11.40 -5.00
N LYS A 91 -0.01 12.41 -5.72
CA LYS A 91 -0.94 13.41 -5.20
C LYS A 91 -2.10 13.59 -6.19
N PRO A 92 -3.36 13.71 -5.72
CA PRO A 92 -3.82 13.59 -4.33
C PRO A 92 -4.09 12.14 -3.88
N GLU A 93 -4.05 11.15 -4.78
CA GLU A 93 -4.56 9.80 -4.53
C GLU A 93 -3.80 9.04 -3.44
N PHE A 94 -2.47 8.92 -3.54
CA PHE A 94 -1.69 8.17 -2.55
C PHE A 94 -1.62 8.87 -1.19
N GLU A 95 -1.49 10.21 -1.15
CA GLU A 95 -1.60 10.98 0.10
C GLU A 95 -2.94 10.75 0.80
N ALA A 96 -4.07 10.80 0.07
CA ALA A 96 -5.39 10.54 0.63
C ALA A 96 -5.50 9.11 1.18
N PHE A 97 -4.95 8.14 0.45
CA PHE A 97 -4.90 6.75 0.90
C PHE A 97 -4.10 6.59 2.20
N VAL A 98 -2.94 7.24 2.32
CA VAL A 98 -2.11 7.21 3.54
C VAL A 98 -2.85 7.84 4.72
N ARG A 99 -3.54 8.96 4.54
CA ARG A 99 -4.36 9.55 5.62
C ARG A 99 -5.45 8.58 6.09
N VAL A 100 -6.13 7.88 5.17
CA VAL A 100 -7.13 6.86 5.52
C VAL A 100 -6.51 5.69 6.29
N LEU A 101 -5.30 5.25 5.92
CA LEU A 101 -4.56 4.20 6.64
C LEU A 101 -4.24 4.62 8.07
N LEU A 102 -3.75 5.83 8.26
CA LEU A 102 -3.42 6.38 9.58
C LEU A 102 -4.66 6.49 10.46
N VAL A 103 -5.78 7.00 9.94
CA VAL A 103 -7.06 7.07 10.68
C VAL A 103 -7.50 5.69 11.17
N HIS A 104 -7.49 4.67 10.30
CA HIS A 104 -7.85 3.31 10.70
C HIS A 104 -6.85 2.68 11.67
N SER A 105 -5.62 3.17 11.70
CA SER A 105 -4.58 2.74 12.64
C SER A 105 -4.63 3.50 13.98
N GLY A 106 -5.66 4.30 14.21
CA GLY A 106 -5.92 4.98 15.47
C GLY A 106 -5.25 6.35 15.61
N PHE A 107 -4.80 6.95 14.50
CA PHE A 107 -4.29 8.32 14.51
C PHE A 107 -5.42 9.32 14.27
N GLN A 108 -5.37 10.47 14.94
CA GLN A 108 -6.04 11.68 14.47
C GLN A 108 -5.17 12.29 13.37
N VAL A 109 -5.77 12.71 12.25
CA VAL A 109 -5.01 13.12 11.06
C VAL A 109 -5.55 14.44 10.52
N GLU A 110 -4.65 15.41 10.36
CA GLU A 110 -4.91 16.70 9.71
C GLU A 110 -4.13 16.76 8.40
N PRO A 111 -4.76 17.06 7.25
CA PRO A 111 -4.06 17.09 5.96
C PRO A 111 -3.22 18.37 5.77
N ASN A 112 -2.20 18.31 4.91
CA ASN A 112 -1.54 19.44 4.24
C ASN A 112 -1.32 20.67 5.14
N THR A 113 -0.35 20.57 6.05
CA THR A 113 -0.06 21.62 7.03
C THR A 113 1.29 22.26 6.74
N ILE A 114 1.32 23.60 6.70
CA ILE A 114 2.57 24.35 6.62
C ILE A 114 3.16 24.47 8.03
N LEU A 115 4.34 23.89 8.23
CA LEU A 115 5.11 23.98 9.46
C LEU A 115 6.12 25.12 9.34
N LYS A 116 6.01 26.10 10.24
CA LYS A 116 6.93 27.23 10.31
C LYS A 116 8.14 26.88 11.16
N GLY A 117 9.25 26.60 10.50
CA GLY A 117 10.56 26.46 11.13
C GLY A 117 11.18 27.81 11.51
N LEU A 118 12.35 27.76 12.14
CA LEU A 118 13.12 28.95 12.43
C LEU A 118 13.65 29.59 11.15
N CYS A 119 14.07 28.78 10.19
CA CYS A 119 14.74 29.19 8.96
C CYS A 119 13.80 29.19 7.75
N GLY A 120 12.84 28.25 7.67
CA GLY A 120 11.95 28.14 6.52
C GLY A 120 10.55 27.60 6.85
N GLU A 121 9.70 27.54 5.82
CA GLU A 121 8.41 26.87 5.87
C GLU A 121 8.53 25.49 5.21
N HIS A 122 7.88 24.49 5.81
CA HIS A 122 7.90 23.11 5.34
C HIS A 122 6.47 22.61 5.15
N GLU A 123 6.13 22.10 3.96
CA GLU A 123 4.83 21.45 3.73
C GLU A 123 4.90 20.01 4.26
N ALA A 124 4.00 19.68 5.20
CA ALA A 124 3.77 18.31 5.63
C ALA A 124 2.49 17.77 4.99
N ASP A 125 2.58 16.57 4.39
CA ASP A 125 1.42 15.92 3.75
C ASP A 125 0.29 15.62 4.75
N ALA A 126 0.66 15.36 6.01
CA ALA A 126 -0.26 15.34 7.13
C ALA A 126 0.43 15.62 8.47
N ILE A 127 -0.36 16.04 9.46
CA ILE A 127 -0.03 15.94 10.88
C ILE A 127 -0.83 14.78 11.45
N ALA A 128 -0.16 13.85 12.12
CA ALA A 128 -0.80 12.70 12.75
C ALA A 128 -0.56 12.75 14.26
N THR A 129 -1.60 12.49 15.06
CA THR A 129 -1.51 12.48 16.52
C THR A 129 -2.00 11.14 17.06
N LYS A 130 -1.19 10.51 17.92
CA LYS A 130 -1.55 9.26 18.60
C LYS A 130 -0.78 9.13 19.91
N ASP A 131 -1.46 8.67 20.96
CA ASP A 131 -0.87 8.44 22.29
C ASP A 131 -0.10 9.65 22.85
N GLY A 132 -0.61 10.86 22.57
CA GLY A 132 0.00 12.12 23.00
C GLY A 132 1.24 12.56 22.20
N LEU A 133 1.63 11.81 21.17
CA LEU A 133 2.72 12.15 20.25
C LEU A 133 2.18 12.77 18.97
N ILE A 134 2.82 13.85 18.53
CA ILE A 134 2.53 14.54 17.27
C ILE A 134 3.62 14.22 16.25
N TYR A 135 3.20 13.71 15.10
CA TYR A 135 4.04 13.37 13.97
C TYR A 135 3.76 14.33 12.83
N PHE A 136 4.79 14.87 12.20
CA PHE A 136 4.61 15.29 10.81
C PHE A 136 4.85 14.07 9.90
N VAL A 137 4.02 13.96 8.87
CA VAL A 137 3.99 12.83 7.96
C VAL A 137 4.44 13.29 6.59
N GLU A 138 5.39 12.55 6.04
CA GLU A 138 5.87 12.68 4.66
C GLU A 138 5.50 11.41 3.89
N VAL A 139 4.95 11.56 2.70
CA VAL A 139 4.48 10.47 1.85
C VAL A 139 5.38 10.37 0.61
N LYS A 140 5.89 9.16 0.35
CA LYS A 140 6.73 8.89 -0.82
C LYS A 140 6.16 7.77 -1.67
N HIS A 141 5.75 8.11 -2.87
CA HIS A 141 5.26 7.15 -3.85
C HIS A 141 6.30 6.83 -4.91
N HIS A 142 6.43 5.55 -5.25
CA HIS A 142 7.22 5.07 -6.37
C HIS A 142 6.36 4.28 -7.33
N VAL A 143 6.36 4.68 -8.61
CA VAL A 143 5.71 3.91 -9.70
C VAL A 143 6.39 2.54 -9.86
N ASN A 144 7.72 2.51 -9.78
CA ASN A 144 8.45 1.24 -9.69
C ASN A 144 8.34 0.70 -8.25
N TYR A 145 7.39 -0.21 -8.03
CA TYR A 145 7.17 -0.80 -6.71
C TYR A 145 8.30 -1.69 -6.20
N HIS A 146 9.38 -1.90 -6.99
CA HIS A 146 10.62 -2.54 -6.56
C HIS A 146 11.73 -1.55 -6.18
N ALA A 147 11.54 -0.25 -6.41
CA ALA A 147 12.49 0.78 -5.98
C ALA A 147 12.63 0.80 -4.46
N LEU A 148 13.80 1.23 -3.98
CA LEU A 148 14.03 1.45 -2.56
C LEU A 148 13.93 2.95 -2.27
N THR A 149 13.28 3.29 -1.16
CA THR A 149 13.34 4.64 -0.58
C THR A 149 14.68 4.81 0.11
N GLY A 150 15.44 5.80 -0.35
CA GLY A 150 16.82 6.05 0.06
C GLY A 150 16.96 6.77 1.40
N LEU A 151 18.21 7.01 1.77
CA LEU A 151 18.59 7.69 3.01
C LEU A 151 18.17 9.17 3.04
N ASP A 152 18.13 9.82 1.88
CA ASP A 152 17.94 11.27 1.79
C ASP A 152 16.58 11.72 2.31
N GLU A 153 15.51 10.94 2.09
CA GLU A 153 14.19 11.24 2.67
C GLU A 153 14.25 11.33 4.20
N SER A 154 15.04 10.45 4.83
CA SER A 154 15.21 10.47 6.29
C SER A 154 16.10 11.63 6.75
N ARG A 155 17.07 12.06 5.94
CA ARG A 155 17.89 13.24 6.23
C ARG A 155 17.09 14.53 6.10
N ILE A 156 16.27 14.63 5.06
CA ILE A 156 15.35 15.76 4.84
C ILE A 156 14.38 15.84 6.03
N ALA A 157 13.72 14.74 6.38
CA ALA A 157 12.82 14.70 7.52
C ALA A 157 13.51 15.11 8.84
N ARG A 158 14.78 14.72 9.02
CA ARG A 158 15.57 15.14 10.19
C ARG A 158 15.81 16.66 10.19
N ALA A 159 16.18 17.24 9.07
CA ALA A 159 16.39 18.69 8.97
C ALA A 159 15.11 19.48 9.23
N ILE A 160 13.95 18.97 8.74
CA ILE A 160 12.63 19.56 9.02
C ILE A 160 12.33 19.54 10.52
N ILE A 161 12.55 18.40 11.21
CA ILE A 161 12.36 18.34 12.68
C ILE A 161 13.20 19.37 13.40
N GLU A 162 14.49 19.50 13.03
CA GLU A 162 15.41 20.44 13.68
C GLU A 162 14.89 21.87 13.52
N ASP A 163 14.57 22.28 12.28
CA ASP A 163 14.10 23.64 12.00
C ASP A 163 12.73 23.95 12.63
N VAL A 164 11.79 23.00 12.59
CA VAL A 164 10.44 23.16 13.19
C VAL A 164 10.51 23.16 14.72
N THR A 165 11.40 22.38 15.32
CA THR A 165 11.60 22.39 16.79
C THR A 165 12.14 23.75 17.25
N GLU A 166 13.10 24.31 16.52
CA GLU A 166 13.63 25.65 16.79
C GLU A 166 12.57 26.72 16.54
N GLY A 167 11.75 26.57 15.49
CA GLY A 167 10.60 27.42 15.21
C GLY A 167 9.58 27.43 16.34
N TYR A 168 9.28 26.27 16.93
CA TYR A 168 8.40 26.15 18.09
C TYR A 168 8.98 26.85 19.33
N ALA A 169 10.28 26.66 19.61
CA ALA A 169 10.96 27.33 20.73
C ALA A 169 10.94 28.86 20.62
N HIS A 170 10.94 29.39 19.39
CA HIS A 170 10.82 30.81 19.08
C HIS A 170 9.38 31.27 18.79
N GLN A 171 8.37 30.46 19.13
CA GLN A 171 6.94 30.77 18.97
C GLN A 171 6.52 31.10 17.53
N ARG A 172 7.26 30.60 16.52
CA ARG A 172 6.89 30.74 15.09
C ARG A 172 5.80 29.77 14.65
N THR A 173 5.64 28.67 15.38
CA THR A 173 4.56 27.68 15.22
C THR A 173 4.01 27.32 16.60
N ALA A 174 2.71 27.04 16.67
CA ALA A 174 2.05 26.55 17.89
C ALA A 174 2.16 25.03 18.05
N ILE A 175 2.54 24.32 16.99
CA ILE A 175 2.58 22.85 16.97
C ILE A 175 4.00 22.40 17.33
N LYS A 176 4.13 21.61 18.39
CA LYS A 176 5.36 20.94 18.75
C LYS A 176 5.36 19.56 18.10
N ILE A 177 6.21 19.38 17.09
CA ILE A 177 6.38 18.08 16.45
C ILE A 177 7.32 17.21 17.29
N ASP A 178 6.88 16.02 17.66
CA ASP A 178 7.70 15.09 18.45
C ASP A 178 8.56 14.20 17.56
N ARG A 179 8.01 13.74 16.42
CA ARG A 179 8.69 12.80 15.52
C ARG A 179 8.34 13.03 14.05
N ALA A 180 9.23 12.56 13.19
CA ALA A 180 8.93 12.40 11.77
C ALA A 180 8.32 11.02 11.51
N MET A 181 7.37 10.93 10.59
CA MET A 181 6.89 9.68 10.02
C MET A 181 6.97 9.73 8.49
N ILE A 182 7.72 8.81 7.89
CA ILE A 182 7.81 8.70 6.43
C ILE A 182 7.10 7.42 6.00
N ILE A 183 6.17 7.55 5.06
CA ILE A 183 5.35 6.44 4.56
C ILE A 183 5.61 6.25 3.08
N THR A 184 6.03 5.04 2.69
CA THR A 184 6.31 4.69 1.29
C THR A 184 5.57 3.44 0.84
N ASN A 185 5.19 3.39 -0.45
CA ASN A 185 4.60 2.18 -1.04
C ASN A 185 5.61 1.07 -1.33
N THR A 186 6.91 1.34 -1.16
CA THR A 186 7.98 0.37 -1.40
C THR A 186 8.73 0.04 -0.11
N ARG A 187 10.01 -0.32 -0.20
CA ARG A 187 10.85 -0.65 0.96
C ARG A 187 11.92 0.40 1.13
N TYR A 188 12.44 0.52 2.34
CA TYR A 188 13.61 1.35 2.60
C TYR A 188 14.90 0.60 2.26
N SER A 189 15.95 1.33 1.87
CA SER A 189 17.30 0.78 1.87
C SER A 189 17.77 0.48 3.29
N GLU A 190 18.70 -0.46 3.45
CA GLU A 190 19.25 -0.80 4.77
C GLU A 190 19.85 0.43 5.48
N HIS A 191 20.56 1.27 4.74
CA HIS A 191 21.12 2.52 5.27
C HIS A 191 20.03 3.47 5.77
N ALA A 192 18.91 3.58 5.05
CA ALA A 192 17.78 4.41 5.48
C ALA A 192 17.15 3.86 6.76
N VAL A 193 16.99 2.53 6.88
CA VAL A 193 16.46 1.88 8.09
C VAL A 193 17.35 2.15 9.31
N ILE A 194 18.67 1.98 9.15
CA ILE A 194 19.64 2.23 10.22
C ILE A 194 19.57 3.70 10.69
N TYR A 195 19.56 4.64 9.73
CA TYR A 195 19.50 6.06 10.05
C TYR A 195 18.18 6.45 10.71
N GLY A 196 17.05 5.97 10.17
CA GLY A 196 15.72 6.28 10.70
C GLY A 196 15.57 5.80 12.14
N ARG A 197 16.00 4.57 12.43
CA ARG A 197 16.04 4.02 13.80
C ARG A 197 16.91 4.87 14.72
N CYS A 198 18.12 5.24 14.28
CA CYS A 198 19.05 6.06 15.05
C CYS A 198 18.47 7.45 15.38
N ARG A 199 17.76 8.07 14.44
CA ARG A 199 17.17 9.41 14.59
C ARG A 199 15.73 9.42 15.14
N GLY A 200 15.16 8.26 15.46
CA GLY A 200 13.79 8.16 15.94
C GLY A 200 12.71 8.50 14.90
N ILE A 201 13.05 8.39 13.61
CA ILE A 201 12.13 8.60 12.48
C ILE A 201 11.33 7.32 12.26
N VAL A 202 10.00 7.42 12.28
CA VAL A 202 9.12 6.30 11.99
C VAL A 202 9.11 6.07 10.48
N GLN A 203 9.48 4.87 10.04
CA GLN A 203 9.55 4.50 8.63
C GLN A 203 8.55 3.38 8.35
N VAL A 204 7.46 3.72 7.67
CA VAL A 204 6.45 2.77 7.23
C VAL A 204 6.68 2.49 5.75
N GLY A 205 6.97 1.22 5.44
CA GLY A 205 7.13 0.73 4.07
C GLY A 205 6.12 -0.38 3.77
N TRP A 206 6.36 -1.11 2.70
CA TRP A 206 5.51 -2.19 2.21
C TRP A 206 5.21 -3.25 3.28
N ASP A 207 6.25 -3.72 3.97
CA ASP A 207 6.21 -4.79 4.96
C ASP A 207 6.96 -4.45 6.25
N THR A 208 7.17 -3.15 6.52
CA THR A 208 7.83 -2.66 7.75
C THR A 208 7.14 -1.41 8.30
N PRO A 209 7.14 -1.19 9.62
CA PRO A 209 7.54 -2.15 10.64
C PRO A 209 6.50 -3.29 10.74
N GLU A 210 6.90 -4.41 11.33
CA GLU A 210 5.97 -5.52 11.56
C GLU A 210 4.76 -5.05 12.39
N GLY A 211 3.55 -5.44 11.96
CA GLY A 211 2.28 -5.04 12.55
C GLY A 211 1.74 -3.68 12.09
N PHE A 212 2.51 -2.88 11.35
CA PHE A 212 2.08 -1.56 10.87
C PHE A 212 2.56 -1.20 9.46
N GLY A 213 3.22 -2.14 8.76
CA GLY A 213 3.58 -1.98 7.35
C GLY A 213 2.35 -1.84 6.46
N LEU A 214 2.52 -1.21 5.29
CA LEU A 214 1.43 -0.85 4.39
C LEU A 214 0.55 -2.05 4.02
N ARG A 215 1.16 -3.18 3.67
CA ARG A 215 0.46 -4.41 3.32
C ARG A 215 -0.40 -4.92 4.47
N GLU A 216 0.19 -5.03 5.66
CA GLU A 216 -0.49 -5.58 6.84
C GLU A 216 -1.64 -4.68 7.28
N THR A 217 -1.43 -3.36 7.30
CA THR A 217 -2.48 -2.38 7.61
C THR A 217 -3.65 -2.48 6.63
N VAL A 218 -3.37 -2.63 5.32
CA VAL A 218 -4.44 -2.81 4.32
C VAL A 218 -5.20 -4.11 4.54
N GLU A 219 -4.50 -5.22 4.78
CA GLU A 219 -5.10 -6.54 4.95
C GLU A 219 -5.92 -6.62 6.26
N GLN A 220 -5.40 -6.07 7.35
CA GLN A 220 -6.05 -6.05 8.66
C GLN A 220 -7.35 -5.24 8.64
N TYR A 221 -7.33 -4.04 8.07
CA TYR A 221 -8.48 -3.13 8.05
C TYR A 221 -9.30 -3.18 6.75
N LYS A 222 -8.96 -4.14 5.87
CA LYS A 222 -9.60 -4.36 4.56
C LYS A 222 -9.63 -3.10 3.67
N LEU A 223 -8.56 -2.31 3.69
CA LEU A 223 -8.43 -0.99 3.05
C LEU A 223 -7.97 -1.09 1.60
N TYR A 224 -8.63 -1.91 0.79
CA TYR A 224 -8.26 -2.07 -0.61
C TYR A 224 -8.60 -0.81 -1.42
N PRO A 225 -7.63 -0.19 -2.10
CA PRO A 225 -7.87 1.04 -2.83
C PRO A 225 -8.56 0.83 -4.17
N LEU A 226 -9.17 1.89 -4.71
CA LEU A 226 -9.80 1.89 -6.04
C LEU A 226 -8.84 1.50 -7.16
N SER A 227 -7.55 1.84 -7.03
CA SER A 227 -6.50 1.50 -8.00
C SER A 227 -6.23 -0.01 -8.12
N CYS A 228 -6.70 -0.83 -7.17
CA CYS A 228 -6.70 -2.28 -7.32
C CYS A 228 -7.73 -2.78 -8.34
N LEU A 229 -8.79 -2.01 -8.63
CA LEU A 229 -9.81 -2.39 -9.62
C LEU A 229 -9.29 -2.21 -11.05
N ARG A 230 -9.36 -3.27 -11.85
CA ARG A 230 -8.95 -3.24 -13.25
C ARG A 230 -9.96 -2.50 -14.12
N GLY A 231 -9.41 -1.71 -15.04
CA GLY A 231 -10.21 -0.95 -16.00
C GLY A 231 -10.98 0.21 -15.36
N VAL A 232 -10.49 0.74 -14.23
CA VAL A 232 -10.86 2.05 -13.71
C VAL A 232 -9.75 3.01 -14.10
N SER A 233 -10.05 3.98 -14.96
CA SER A 233 -9.06 4.95 -15.43
C SER A 233 -8.59 5.87 -14.30
N THR A 234 -7.38 6.41 -14.42
CA THR A 234 -6.85 7.39 -13.47
C THR A 234 -7.79 8.58 -13.31
N GLU A 235 -8.33 9.12 -14.40
CA GLU A 235 -9.30 10.23 -14.36
C GLU A 235 -10.51 9.90 -13.47
N VAL A 236 -11.09 8.70 -13.60
CA VAL A 236 -12.24 8.31 -12.79
C VAL A 236 -11.85 8.17 -11.31
N ARG A 237 -10.67 7.60 -11.01
CA ARG A 237 -10.18 7.51 -9.63
C ARG A 237 -9.95 8.88 -9.02
N LEU A 238 -9.35 9.81 -9.76
CA LEU A 238 -9.10 11.17 -9.25
C LEU A 238 -10.40 11.93 -8.93
N ARG A 239 -11.43 11.83 -9.77
CA ARG A 239 -12.76 12.40 -9.46
C ARG A 239 -13.41 11.79 -8.22
N LEU A 240 -13.17 10.50 -7.95
CA LEU A 240 -13.63 9.85 -6.72
C LEU A 240 -12.82 10.32 -5.50
N VAL A 241 -11.50 10.48 -5.65
CA VAL A 241 -10.62 11.00 -4.59
C VAL A 241 -10.98 12.43 -4.21
N GLU A 242 -11.34 13.29 -5.16
CA GLU A 242 -11.79 14.66 -4.93
C GLU A 242 -13.00 14.74 -3.99
N VAL A 243 -13.86 13.72 -4.01
CA VAL A 243 -15.03 13.62 -3.12
C VAL A 243 -14.78 12.74 -1.89
N GLY A 244 -13.52 12.42 -1.60
CA GLY A 244 -13.09 11.68 -0.41
C GLY A 244 -13.17 10.14 -0.54
N ILE A 245 -13.34 9.61 -1.74
CA ILE A 245 -13.46 8.17 -2.00
C ILE A 245 -12.16 7.64 -2.61
N VAL A 246 -11.37 6.94 -1.80
CA VAL A 246 -10.10 6.31 -2.22
C VAL A 246 -10.11 4.78 -2.11
N LEU A 247 -11.05 4.23 -1.34
CA LEU A 247 -11.21 2.79 -1.11
C LEU A 247 -12.39 2.19 -1.86
N ILE A 248 -12.28 0.89 -2.17
CA ILE A 248 -13.39 0.08 -2.70
C ILE A 248 -14.57 0.08 -1.72
N LYS A 249 -14.32 -0.02 -0.40
CA LYS A 249 -15.40 0.00 0.60
C LYS A 249 -16.15 1.32 0.65
N GLN A 250 -15.42 2.44 0.62
CA GLN A 250 -16.00 3.78 0.61
C GLN A 250 -16.91 3.98 -0.61
N LEU A 251 -16.52 3.47 -1.78
CA LEU A 251 -17.35 3.52 -2.99
C LEU A 251 -18.69 2.78 -2.80
N LEU A 252 -18.67 1.63 -2.13
CA LEU A 252 -19.86 0.81 -1.92
C LEU A 252 -20.79 1.34 -0.82
N GLU A 253 -20.28 2.20 0.05
CA GLU A 253 -21.06 2.92 1.06
C GLU A 253 -21.87 4.09 0.46
N GLN A 254 -21.62 4.45 -0.80
CA GLN A 254 -22.31 5.55 -1.46
C GLN A 254 -23.44 5.07 -2.39
N ASP A 255 -24.49 5.90 -2.47
CA ASP A 255 -25.53 5.74 -3.47
C ASP A 255 -25.05 6.16 -4.86
N GLN A 256 -25.50 5.43 -5.89
CA GLN A 256 -25.21 5.75 -7.30
C GLN A 256 -25.55 7.21 -7.63
N SER A 257 -26.68 7.72 -7.15
CA SER A 257 -27.13 9.08 -7.45
C SER A 257 -26.21 10.13 -6.83
N TYR A 258 -25.67 9.87 -5.64
CA TYR A 258 -24.68 10.73 -5.00
C TYR A 258 -23.39 10.73 -5.82
N LEU A 259 -22.86 9.55 -6.18
CA LEU A 259 -21.62 9.43 -6.95
C LEU A 259 -21.71 10.21 -8.27
N GLN A 260 -22.81 10.09 -9.00
CA GLN A 260 -23.02 10.84 -10.24
C GLN A 260 -22.98 12.36 -10.02
N ARG A 261 -23.71 12.85 -9.02
CA ARG A 261 -23.78 14.30 -8.73
C ARG A 261 -22.44 14.85 -8.24
N ALA A 262 -21.76 14.12 -7.36
CA ALA A 262 -20.54 14.58 -6.71
C ALA A 262 -19.33 14.53 -7.66
N THR A 263 -19.25 13.52 -8.53
CA THR A 263 -18.09 13.29 -9.41
C THR A 263 -18.29 13.75 -10.86
N GLY A 264 -19.53 14.04 -11.27
CA GLY A 264 -19.89 14.31 -12.66
C GLY A 264 -19.63 13.14 -13.62
N LEU A 265 -19.47 11.91 -13.10
CA LEU A 265 -19.23 10.72 -13.90
C LEU A 265 -20.52 10.25 -14.61
N PRO A 266 -20.40 9.73 -15.85
CA PRO A 266 -21.54 9.13 -16.55
C PRO A 266 -22.15 7.96 -15.76
N GLN A 267 -23.47 7.80 -15.86
CA GLN A 267 -24.20 6.70 -15.20
C GLN A 267 -23.59 5.33 -15.47
N GLN A 268 -23.26 5.05 -16.72
CA GLN A 268 -22.69 3.76 -17.12
C GLN A 268 -21.34 3.50 -16.44
N THR A 269 -20.52 4.55 -16.27
CA THR A 269 -19.22 4.46 -15.60
C THR A 269 -19.40 4.14 -14.12
N VAL A 270 -20.28 4.87 -13.43
CA VAL A 270 -20.58 4.63 -12.00
C VAL A 270 -21.11 3.21 -11.78
N LEU A 271 -22.10 2.80 -12.56
CA LEU A 271 -22.68 1.45 -12.48
C LEU A 271 -21.62 0.37 -12.69
N SER A 272 -20.80 0.49 -13.74
CA SER A 272 -19.76 -0.50 -14.06
C SER A 272 -18.74 -0.65 -12.94
N ILE A 273 -18.32 0.45 -12.31
CA ILE A 273 -17.31 0.40 -11.24
C ILE A 273 -17.93 -0.15 -9.95
N MET A 274 -19.16 0.24 -9.61
CA MET A 274 -19.86 -0.31 -8.45
C MET A 274 -20.12 -1.81 -8.59
N GLU A 275 -20.51 -2.28 -9.78
CA GLU A 275 -20.70 -3.71 -10.06
C GLU A 275 -19.38 -4.49 -9.91
N LYS A 276 -18.30 -3.99 -10.50
CA LYS A 276 -16.95 -4.57 -10.31
C LYS A 276 -16.56 -4.61 -8.83
N ALA A 277 -16.76 -3.50 -8.12
CA ALA A 277 -16.47 -3.40 -6.70
C ALA A 277 -17.25 -4.46 -5.90
N LYS A 278 -18.57 -4.55 -6.08
CA LYS A 278 -19.42 -5.56 -5.42
C LYS A 278 -18.96 -6.99 -5.68
N HIS A 279 -18.57 -7.31 -6.92
CA HIS A 279 -18.08 -8.65 -7.24
C HIS A 279 -16.73 -8.94 -6.55
N THR A 280 -15.83 -7.95 -6.46
CA THR A 280 -14.51 -8.14 -5.83
C THR A 280 -14.56 -8.32 -4.32
N THR A 281 -15.56 -7.79 -3.63
CA THR A 281 -15.62 -7.83 -2.17
C THR A 281 -15.96 -9.21 -1.62
N GLU A 282 -16.69 -10.02 -2.40
CA GLU A 282 -16.86 -11.45 -2.12
C GLU A 282 -15.53 -12.21 -2.02
N THR A 283 -14.46 -11.65 -2.60
CA THR A 283 -13.11 -12.20 -2.56
C THR A 283 -12.24 -11.54 -1.49
N LEU A 284 -12.29 -10.22 -1.35
CA LEU A 284 -11.37 -9.45 -0.50
C LEU A 284 -11.75 -9.48 0.99
N TRP A 285 -13.03 -9.66 1.31
CA TRP A 285 -13.57 -9.47 2.67
C TRP A 285 -14.13 -10.75 3.31
N ARG A 286 -13.79 -11.91 2.75
CA ARG A 286 -13.99 -13.19 3.45
C ARG A 286 -12.87 -13.45 4.46
#